data_AF-A0A178B7Z0-F1
#
_entry.id   AF-A0A178B7Z0-F1
#
_cell.length_a   1.000
_cell.length_b   1.000
_cell.length_c   1.000
_cell.angle_alpha   90.00
_cell.angle_beta   90.00
_cell.angle_gamma   90.00
#
_symmetry.space_group_name_H-M   'P 1'
#
loop_
_entity.id
_entity.type
_entity.pdbx_description
1 polymer ?
#
loop_
_entity_poly.entity_id
_entity_poly.type
_entity_poly.pdbx_seq_one_letter_code
_entity_poly.pdbx_strand_id
1 'polypeptide(L)'
;MANNFSLYAIPAYWVLSLFPHGYAVGLIKKANNNKWDNVNPRGLNANPSYEKSVPADCYARFERAESAHKNGMENAPFFVGAVLAANMAGVGARTMNAATGAYLALRVLYTVLYINTTEKKTSFLRSLTWGASVLTLMGLYVKAGKEWASR
;
A
#
# COMPACT_ATOMS: atom_id res chain seq x y z
N MET A 1 -6.98 -30.79 4.54
CA MET A 1 -6.56 -29.73 3.57
C MET A 1 -6.58 -28.39 4.29
N ALA A 2 -5.61 -27.51 4.06
CA ALA A 2 -5.62 -26.16 4.61
C ALA A 2 -6.55 -25.27 3.78
N ASN A 3 -7.38 -24.44 4.43
CA ASN A 3 -8.22 -23.46 3.75
C ASN A 3 -7.37 -22.39 3.05
N ASN A 4 -7.75 -21.99 1.84
CA ASN A 4 -7.07 -20.93 1.09
C ASN A 4 -7.82 -19.60 1.27
N PHE A 5 -7.19 -18.64 1.92
CA PHE A 5 -7.75 -17.32 2.22
C PHE A 5 -7.19 -16.21 1.32
N SER A 6 -6.33 -16.55 0.36
CA SER A 6 -5.57 -15.57 -0.42
C SER A 6 -6.44 -14.60 -1.24
N LEU A 7 -7.64 -15.01 -1.67
CA LEU A 7 -8.56 -14.12 -2.37
C LEU A 7 -9.11 -13.01 -1.46
N TYR A 8 -9.30 -13.26 -0.16
CA TYR A 8 -9.69 -12.22 0.81
C TYR A 8 -8.58 -11.18 1.03
N ALA A 9 -7.34 -11.51 0.68
CA ALA A 9 -6.24 -10.56 0.76
C ALA A 9 -6.38 -9.40 -0.26
N ILE A 10 -7.13 -9.60 -1.35
CA ILE A 10 -7.40 -8.56 -2.37
C ILE A 10 -8.20 -7.38 -1.78
N PRO A 11 -9.42 -7.57 -1.24
CA PRO A 11 -10.15 -6.47 -0.61
C PRO A 11 -9.41 -5.93 0.62
N ALA A 12 -8.72 -6.78 1.39
CA ALA A 12 -7.90 -6.30 2.52
C ALA A 12 -6.78 -5.35 2.08
N TYR A 13 -6.08 -5.67 0.98
CA TYR A 13 -5.06 -4.81 0.39
C TYR A 13 -5.65 -3.48 -0.12
N TRP A 14 -6.86 -3.52 -0.69
CA TRP A 14 -7.55 -2.33 -1.14
C TRP A 14 -7.84 -1.37 0.01
N VAL A 15 -8.41 -1.88 1.10
CA VAL A 15 -8.66 -1.09 2.32
C VAL A 15 -7.35 -0.52 2.89
N LEU A 16 -6.30 -1.35 2.96
CA LEU A 16 -4.99 -0.93 3.41
C LEU A 16 -4.39 0.19 2.55
N SER A 17 -4.60 0.15 1.23
CA SER A 17 -4.09 1.16 0.29
C SER A 17 -4.91 2.45 0.30
N LEU A 18 -6.18 2.41 0.70
CA LEU A 18 -7.04 3.59 0.88
C LEU A 18 -6.81 4.29 2.23
N PHE A 19 -6.38 3.56 3.25
CA PHE A 19 -6.18 4.10 4.60
C PHE A 19 -5.28 5.36 4.65
N PRO A 20 -4.13 5.45 3.95
CA PRO A 20 -3.28 6.63 4.00
C PRO A 20 -3.97 7.89 3.47
N HIS A 21 -4.83 7.76 2.47
CA HIS A 21 -5.61 8.88 1.94
C HIS A 21 -6.61 9.39 2.99
N GLY A 22 -7.37 8.49 3.62
CA GLY A 22 -8.28 8.87 4.72
C GLY A 22 -7.54 9.55 5.88
N TYR A 23 -6.35 9.06 6.22
CA TYR A 23 -5.47 9.67 7.22
C TYR A 23 -4.97 11.07 6.80
N ALA A 24 -4.54 11.24 5.54
CA ALA A 24 -4.14 12.53 4.98
C ALA A 24 -5.27 13.58 5.05
N VAL A 25 -6.48 13.21 4.64
CA VAL A 25 -7.66 14.09 4.71
C VAL A 25 -7.96 14.48 6.16
N GLY A 26 -7.90 13.53 7.09
CA GLY A 26 -8.09 13.78 8.52
C GLY A 26 -7.07 14.75 9.11
N LEU A 27 -5.79 14.62 8.71
CA LEU A 27 -4.70 15.53 9.09
C LEU A 27 -4.99 16.97 8.68
N ILE A 28 -5.30 17.20 7.40
CA ILE A 28 -5.58 18.54 6.87
C ILE A 28 -6.84 19.13 7.50
N LYS A 29 -7.94 18.36 7.60
CA LYS A 29 -9.16 18.83 8.25
C LYS A 29 -8.90 19.31 9.68
N LYS A 30 -8.17 18.52 10.47
CA LYS A 30 -7.86 18.89 11.86
C LYS A 30 -7.00 20.15 11.95
N ALA A 31 -6.04 20.32 11.05
CA ALA A 31 -5.13 21.45 11.05
C ALA A 31 -5.68 22.72 10.37
N ASN A 32 -6.77 22.59 9.58
CA ASN A 32 -7.34 23.67 8.77
C ASN A 32 -8.80 23.99 9.15
N ASN A 33 -9.12 24.03 10.45
CA ASN A 33 -10.47 24.36 10.95
C ASN A 33 -11.60 23.55 10.27
N ASN A 34 -11.39 22.24 10.10
CA ASN A 34 -12.29 21.29 9.40
C ASN A 34 -12.56 21.60 7.92
N LYS A 35 -11.78 22.49 7.30
CA LYS A 35 -11.90 22.80 5.87
C LYS A 35 -11.14 21.77 5.04
N TRP A 36 -11.84 21.22 4.05
CA TRP A 36 -11.29 20.32 3.04
C TRP A 36 -12.06 20.50 1.74
N ASP A 37 -11.35 20.74 0.65
CA ASP A 37 -11.94 20.83 -0.68
C ASP A 37 -12.28 19.43 -1.20
N ASN A 38 -13.57 19.08 -1.10
CA ASN A 38 -14.10 17.85 -1.69
C ASN A 38 -14.47 17.99 -3.17
N VAL A 39 -14.54 19.21 -3.69
CA VAL A 39 -14.90 19.46 -5.10
C VAL A 39 -13.71 19.15 -5.99
N ASN A 40 -12.51 19.54 -5.57
CA ASN A 40 -11.27 19.22 -6.26
C ASN A 40 -10.11 18.92 -5.29
N PRO A 41 -10.17 17.81 -4.55
CA PRO A 41 -9.19 17.48 -3.50
C PRO A 41 -7.76 17.29 -4.00
N ARG A 42 -7.60 17.02 -5.30
CA ARG A 42 -6.31 16.84 -5.99
C ARG A 42 -6.02 17.96 -7.00
N GLY A 43 -6.79 19.04 -6.92
CA GLY A 43 -6.65 20.18 -7.81
C GLY A 43 -5.33 20.89 -7.62
N LEU A 44 -4.82 21.50 -8.68
CA LEU A 44 -3.58 22.29 -8.68
C LEU A 44 -3.61 23.42 -7.63
N ASN A 45 -4.81 23.91 -7.29
CA ASN A 45 -5.01 24.99 -6.32
C ASN A 45 -5.20 24.51 -4.87
N ALA A 46 -5.57 23.23 -4.66
CA ALA A 46 -5.87 22.70 -3.33
C ALA A 46 -4.60 22.50 -2.51
N ASN A 47 -3.56 21.88 -3.09
CA ASN A 47 -2.30 21.65 -2.39
C ASN A 47 -1.60 22.93 -1.91
N PRO A 48 -1.39 23.97 -2.77
CA PRO A 48 -0.80 25.24 -2.33
C PRO A 48 -1.65 25.98 -1.30
N SER A 49 -2.98 25.77 -1.32
CA SER A 49 -3.86 26.34 -0.30
C SER A 49 -3.62 25.68 1.06
N TYR A 50 -3.50 24.35 1.11
CA TYR A 50 -3.21 23.62 2.34
C TYR A 50 -1.83 23.95 2.90
N GLU A 51 -0.80 24.00 2.05
CA GLU A 51 0.57 24.35 2.43
C GLU A 51 0.65 25.67 3.19
N LYS A 52 -0.13 26.67 2.78
CA LYS A 52 -0.19 27.99 3.43
C LYS A 52 -1.06 28.01 4.70
N SER A 53 -1.95 27.04 4.85
CA SER A 53 -3.00 27.06 5.89
C SER A 53 -2.69 26.17 7.09
N VAL A 54 -1.72 25.25 6.98
CA VAL A 54 -1.39 24.29 8.05
C VAL A 54 0.10 24.35 8.42
N PRO A 55 0.49 23.88 9.61
CA PRO A 55 1.91 23.78 9.99
C PRO A 55 2.72 22.96 8.98
N ALA A 56 3.98 23.34 8.75
CA ALA A 56 4.84 22.73 7.73
C ALA A 56 5.07 21.22 7.94
N ASP A 57 5.20 20.79 9.20
CA ASP A 57 5.33 19.37 9.56
C ASP A 57 4.06 18.57 9.27
N CYS A 58 2.89 19.18 9.51
CA CYS A 58 1.58 18.62 9.18
C CYS A 58 1.43 18.47 7.66
N TYR A 59 1.77 19.50 6.89
CA TYR A 59 1.72 19.45 5.43
C TYR A 59 2.68 18.38 4.87
N ALA A 60 3.92 18.33 5.33
CA ALA A 60 4.88 17.31 4.90
C ALA A 60 4.39 15.89 5.24
N ARG A 61 3.70 15.68 6.37
CA ARG A 61 3.10 14.38 6.73
C ARG A 61 1.90 14.03 5.86
N PHE A 62 1.09 15.02 5.49
CA PHE A 62 0.02 14.87 4.50
C PHE A 62 0.58 14.40 3.16
N GLU A 63 1.63 15.04 2.64
CA GLU A 63 2.27 14.66 1.37
C GLU A 63 2.82 13.23 1.40
N ARG A 64 3.47 12.84 2.52
CA ARG A 64 3.94 11.46 2.71
C ARG A 64 2.78 10.46 2.72
N ALA A 65 1.67 10.77 3.36
CA ALA A 65 0.49 9.90 3.39
C ALA A 65 -0.20 9.76 2.03
N GLU A 66 -0.37 10.87 1.28
CA GLU A 66 -0.86 10.83 -0.10
C GLU A 66 0.07 10.01 -1.02
N SER A 67 1.38 10.16 -0.84
CA SER A 67 2.37 9.40 -1.61
C SER A 67 2.34 7.90 -1.28
N ALA A 68 2.11 7.54 -0.01
CA ALA A 68 1.91 6.16 0.40
C ALA A 68 0.64 5.55 -0.22
N HIS A 69 -0.47 6.31 -0.28
CA HIS A 69 -1.70 5.91 -0.96
C HIS A 69 -1.44 5.65 -2.45
N LYS A 70 -0.84 6.61 -3.16
CA LYS A 70 -0.52 6.47 -4.60
C LYS A 70 0.33 5.23 -4.87
N ASN A 71 1.38 5.01 -4.06
CA ASN A 71 2.21 3.81 -4.17
C ASN A 71 1.41 2.50 -3.95
N GLY A 72 0.48 2.50 -2.99
CA GLY A 72 -0.44 1.38 -2.79
C GLY A 72 -1.29 1.08 -4.02
N MET A 73 -1.85 2.12 -4.64
CA MET A 73 -2.67 1.98 -5.85
C MET A 73 -1.84 1.52 -7.05
N GLU A 74 -0.63 2.06 -7.24
CA GLU A 74 0.29 1.66 -8.32
C GLU A 74 0.72 0.19 -8.23
N ASN A 75 0.86 -0.34 -7.01
CA ASN A 75 1.27 -1.73 -6.78
C ASN A 75 0.07 -2.71 -6.80
N ALA A 76 -1.17 -2.21 -6.80
CA ALA A 76 -2.38 -3.05 -6.75
C ALA A 76 -2.49 -4.04 -7.91
N PRO A 77 -2.26 -3.66 -9.19
CA PRO A 77 -2.36 -4.60 -10.31
C PRO A 77 -1.35 -5.75 -10.18
N PHE A 78 -0.15 -5.47 -9.68
CA PHE A 78 0.89 -6.47 -9.49
C PHE A 78 0.55 -7.45 -8.38
N PHE A 79 -0.01 -6.97 -7.26
CA PHE A 79 -0.51 -7.84 -6.19
C PHE A 79 -1.69 -8.71 -6.66
N VAL A 80 -2.71 -8.09 -7.24
CA VAL A 80 -3.92 -8.79 -7.71
C VAL A 80 -3.56 -9.84 -8.75
N GLY A 81 -2.72 -9.47 -9.73
CA GLY A 81 -2.25 -10.40 -10.74
C GLY A 81 -1.51 -11.60 -10.14
N ALA A 82 -0.63 -11.39 -9.16
CA ALA A 82 0.12 -12.48 -8.51
C ALA A 82 -0.82 -13.47 -7.80
N VAL A 83 -1.79 -12.94 -7.04
CA VAL A 83 -2.75 -13.75 -6.28
C VAL A 83 -3.64 -14.54 -7.22
N LEU A 84 -4.18 -13.91 -8.27
CA LEU A 84 -5.04 -14.58 -9.22
C LEU A 84 -4.27 -15.63 -10.03
N ALA A 85 -3.11 -15.29 -10.58
CA ALA A 85 -2.30 -16.22 -11.37
C ALA A 85 -1.89 -17.46 -10.55
N ALA A 86 -1.45 -17.28 -9.30
CA ALA A 86 -1.06 -18.40 -8.45
C ALA A 86 -2.23 -19.28 -8.01
N ASN A 87 -3.40 -18.69 -7.72
CA ASN A 87 -4.62 -19.48 -7.49
C ASN A 87 -5.02 -20.27 -8.74
N MET A 88 -5.04 -19.64 -9.92
CA MET A 88 -5.39 -20.28 -11.18
C MET A 88 -4.42 -21.41 -11.55
N ALA A 89 -3.12 -21.22 -11.26
CA ALA A 89 -2.08 -22.23 -11.46
C ALA A 89 -2.14 -23.36 -10.43
N GLY A 90 -2.90 -23.23 -9.34
CA GLY A 90 -3.08 -24.29 -8.34
C GLY A 90 -1.99 -24.33 -7.27
N VAL A 91 -1.29 -23.22 -7.04
CA VAL A 91 -0.30 -23.11 -5.95
C VAL A 91 -0.97 -23.43 -4.61
N GLY A 92 -0.35 -24.31 -3.82
CA GLY A 92 -0.95 -24.84 -2.60
C GLY A 92 -1.34 -23.78 -1.56
N ALA A 93 -2.47 -24.01 -0.87
CA ALA A 93 -3.10 -23.06 0.07
C ALA A 93 -2.16 -22.53 1.16
N ARG A 94 -1.28 -23.36 1.72
CA ARG A 94 -0.30 -22.94 2.73
C ARG A 94 0.64 -21.86 2.20
N THR A 95 1.14 -22.04 0.98
CA THR A 95 2.01 -21.07 0.31
C THR A 95 1.25 -19.79 0.00
N MET A 96 0.01 -19.92 -0.49
CA MET A 96 -0.84 -18.77 -0.82
C MET A 96 -1.12 -17.91 0.40
N ASN A 97 -1.52 -18.51 1.52
CA ASN A 97 -1.80 -17.79 2.77
C ASN A 97 -0.54 -17.14 3.35
N ALA A 98 0.59 -17.85 3.33
CA ALA A 98 1.85 -17.31 3.83
C ALA A 98 2.33 -16.11 3.00
N ALA A 99 2.31 -16.23 1.66
CA ALA A 99 2.77 -15.16 0.78
C ALA A 99 1.86 -13.92 0.84
N THR A 100 0.53 -14.10 0.78
CA THR A 100 -0.41 -12.98 0.86
C THR A 100 -0.43 -12.33 2.24
N GLY A 101 -0.36 -13.11 3.32
CA GLY A 101 -0.25 -12.60 4.69
C GLY A 101 1.04 -11.83 4.91
N ALA A 102 2.19 -12.37 4.48
CA ALA A 102 3.47 -11.68 4.57
C ALA A 102 3.48 -10.38 3.76
N TYR A 103 2.93 -10.40 2.54
CA TYR A 103 2.80 -9.20 1.73
C TYR A 103 1.96 -8.13 2.43
N LEU A 104 0.77 -8.46 2.95
CA LEU A 104 -0.06 -7.49 3.69
C LEU A 104 0.66 -6.93 4.91
N ALA A 105 1.35 -7.77 5.69
CA ALA A 105 2.12 -7.32 6.85
C ALA A 105 3.25 -6.35 6.47
N LEU A 106 3.99 -6.67 5.39
CA LEU A 106 5.03 -5.78 4.86
C LEU A 106 4.45 -4.46 4.36
N ARG A 107 3.25 -4.47 3.77
CA ARG A 107 2.57 -3.25 3.31
C ARG A 107 2.07 -2.39 4.46
N VAL A 108 1.59 -2.99 5.56
CA VAL A 108 1.29 -2.26 6.81
C VAL A 108 2.55 -1.56 7.33
N LEU A 109 3.64 -2.31 7.48
CA LEU A 109 4.91 -1.77 7.95
C LEU A 109 5.45 -0.67 7.02
N TYR A 110 5.42 -0.89 5.71
CA TYR A 110 5.83 0.08 4.71
C TYR A 110 5.03 1.38 4.82
N THR A 111 3.70 1.30 4.93
CA THR A 111 2.82 2.46 5.08
C THR A 111 3.13 3.25 6.35
N VAL A 112 3.31 2.57 7.49
CA VAL A 112 3.68 3.21 8.76
C VAL A 112 5.04 3.90 8.64
N LEU A 113 6.03 3.23 8.05
CA LEU A 113 7.35 3.83 7.81
C LEU A 113 7.24 5.03 6.87
N TYR A 114 6.46 4.94 5.79
CA TYR A 114 6.33 6.00 4.80
C TYR A 114 5.80 7.29 5.45
N ILE A 115 4.74 7.19 6.25
CA ILE A 115 4.09 8.35 6.86
C ILE A 115 5.00 9.02 7.91
N ASN A 116 5.75 8.23 8.67
CA ASN A 116 6.49 8.69 9.85
C ASN A 116 7.99 8.94 9.61
N THR A 117 8.55 8.46 8.50
CA THR A 117 9.96 8.67 8.18
C THR A 117 10.23 10.13 7.81
N THR A 118 10.99 10.82 8.66
CA THR A 118 11.49 12.19 8.45
C THR A 118 13.00 12.24 8.22
N GLU A 119 13.73 11.16 8.54
CA GLU A 119 15.18 11.10 8.45
C GLU A 119 15.68 10.21 7.32
N LYS A 120 16.88 10.51 6.81
CA LYS A 120 17.50 9.74 5.72
C LYS A 120 17.79 8.29 6.12
N LYS A 121 18.16 8.05 7.39
CA LYS A 121 18.47 6.70 7.90
C LYS A 121 17.24 5.79 7.92
N THR A 122 16.10 6.30 8.36
CA THR A 122 14.83 5.55 8.40
C THR A 122 14.23 5.34 7.01
N SER A 123 14.61 6.13 6.01
CA SER A 123 14.25 5.92 4.59
C SER A 123 14.76 4.58 4.02
N PHE A 124 15.91 4.07 4.50
CA PHE A 124 16.41 2.75 4.05
C PHE A 124 15.47 1.61 4.44
N LEU A 125 14.87 1.67 5.63
CA LEU A 125 13.90 0.65 6.09
C LEU A 125 12.65 0.64 5.20
N ARG A 126 12.21 1.82 4.74
CA ARG A 126 11.10 1.95 3.79
C ARG A 126 11.44 1.29 2.44
N SER A 127 12.64 1.52 1.91
CA SER A 127 13.07 0.88 0.65
C SER A 127 13.22 -0.64 0.79
N LEU A 128 13.76 -1.10 1.93
CA LEU A 128 13.92 -2.54 2.21
C LEU A 128 12.58 -3.25 2.33
N THR A 129 11.63 -2.66 3.06
CA THR A 129 10.27 -3.23 3.23
C THR A 129 9.49 -3.24 1.92
N TRP A 130 9.65 -2.22 1.08
CA TRP A 130 9.11 -2.22 -0.27
C TRP A 130 9.71 -3.34 -1.13
N GLY A 131 11.04 -3.46 -1.15
CA GLY A 131 11.74 -4.50 -1.92
C GLY A 131 11.32 -5.91 -1.49
N ALA A 132 11.25 -6.16 -0.18
CA ALA A 132 10.75 -7.43 0.36
C ALA A 132 9.31 -7.72 -0.08
N SER A 133 8.45 -6.70 -0.13
CA SER A 133 7.06 -6.84 -0.61
C SER A 133 7.03 -7.26 -2.08
N VAL A 134 7.82 -6.60 -2.93
CA VAL A 134 7.93 -6.91 -4.36
C VAL A 134 8.48 -8.32 -4.59
N LEU A 135 9.53 -8.70 -3.86
CA LEU A 135 10.12 -10.05 -3.95
C LEU A 135 9.12 -11.14 -3.56
N THR A 136 8.23 -10.88 -2.61
CA THR A 136 7.15 -11.81 -2.24
C THR A 136 6.21 -12.06 -3.43
N LEU A 137 5.85 -11.02 -4.17
CA LEU A 137 5.00 -11.15 -5.36
C LEU A 137 5.73 -11.82 -6.53
N MET A 138 6.98 -11.42 -6.80
CA MET A 138 7.82 -12.06 -7.81
C MET A 138 7.96 -13.56 -7.54
N GLY A 139 8.20 -13.95 -6.28
CA GLY A 139 8.25 -15.35 -5.87
C GLY A 139 6.93 -16.08 -6.10
N LEU A 140 5.79 -15.41 -5.88
CA LEU A 140 4.48 -15.99 -6.12
C LEU A 140 4.21 -16.21 -7.62
N TYR A 141 4.59 -15.27 -8.48
CA TYR A 141 4.54 -15.43 -9.94
C TYR A 141 5.43 -16.57 -10.43
N VAL A 142 6.65 -16.70 -9.92
CA VAL A 142 7.55 -17.81 -10.26
C VAL A 142 6.92 -19.15 -9.88
N LYS A 143 6.32 -19.24 -8.69
CA LYS A 143 5.60 -20.46 -8.27
C LYS A 143 4.40 -20.75 -9.18
N ALA A 144 3.62 -19.73 -9.54
CA ALA A 144 2.52 -19.88 -10.48
C ALA A 144 3.01 -20.43 -11.83
N GLY A 145 4.10 -19.88 -12.39
CA GLY A 145 4.68 -20.36 -13.65
C GLY A 145 5.16 -21.81 -13.58
N LYS A 146 5.76 -22.23 -12.46
CA LYS A 146 6.18 -23.62 -12.25
C LYS A 146 4.99 -24.58 -12.23
N GLU A 147 3.95 -24.26 -11.45
CA GLU A 147 2.74 -25.07 -11.39
C GLU A 147 2.01 -25.12 -12.73
N TRP A 148 2.00 -24.02 -13.48
CA TRP A 148 1.38 -23.96 -14.80
C TRP A 148 2.11 -24.86 -15.82
N ALA A 149 3.44 -24.88 -15.79
CA ALA A 149 4.25 -25.68 -16.71
C ALA A 149 4.22 -27.19 -16.41
N SER A 150 3.84 -27.59 -15.20
CA SER A 150 3.73 -28.99 -14.78
C SER A 150 2.34 -29.61 -14.98
N ARG A 151 1.39 -28.85 -15.52
CA ARG A 151 0.05 -29.33 -15.89
C ARG A 151 0.07 -30.00 -17.26
#